data_AF-A0A0S7WFP8-F1
#
_entry.id   AF-A0A0S7WFP8-F1
#
_cell.length_a   1.000
_cell.length_b   1.000
_cell.length_c   1.000
_cell.angle_alpha   90.00
_cell.angle_beta   90.00
_cell.angle_gamma   90.00
#
_symmetry.space_group_name_H-M   'P 1'
#
loop_
_entity.id
_entity.type
_entity.pdbx_description
1 polymer ?
#
loop_
_entity_poly.entity_id
_entity_poly.type
_entity_poly.pdbx_seq_one_letter_code
_entity_poly.pdbx_strand_id
1 'polypeptide(L)'
;SHGGGEHRHRIIVAKDSAIRSPTDLVGSRLAVKKGTSTYGGLLAWARSVHLDLSKVKVTEMRPEDMGDALISGAVDAIVASEPTPSVVEQRGGRQLATLGGLDNNYPILLVARNEFIAAHPEVATAFLRAMRRAAQFIQEHPEQAAEVVAAKTGLSTDVATRAMAHHYYSLQLDETTRASLDGIADFLVAQDMLDAVPDFSRLIDDSFLRHGSNS
;
A
#
# COMPACT_ATOMS: atom_id res chain seq x y z
N SER A 1 12.36 3.58 3.42
CA SER A 1 11.30 2.58 3.19
C SER A 1 11.83 1.19 3.51
N HIS A 2 11.00 0.30 4.04
CA HIS A 2 11.34 -1.13 4.19
C HIS A 2 10.51 -2.04 3.26
N GLY A 3 9.66 -1.45 2.44
CA GLY A 3 8.79 -2.17 1.52
C GLY A 3 7.74 -1.25 0.93
N GLY A 4 6.89 -1.78 0.06
CA GLY A 4 5.86 -1.03 -0.64
C GLY A 4 5.32 -1.88 -1.76
N GLY A 5 4.72 -1.29 -2.78
CA GLY A 5 4.29 -2.00 -3.98
C GLY A 5 3.26 -1.21 -4.75
N GLU A 6 3.56 -0.88 -6.00
CA GLU A 6 2.65 -0.11 -6.86
C GLU A 6 1.31 -0.82 -7.08
N HIS A 7 1.33 -2.15 -7.14
CA HIS A 7 0.14 -2.96 -7.43
C HIS A 7 -0.60 -3.46 -6.18
N ARG A 8 -0.19 -3.06 -4.98
CA ARG A 8 -0.81 -3.55 -3.73
C ARG A 8 -2.17 -2.93 -3.44
N HIS A 9 -2.46 -1.76 -4.01
CA HIS A 9 -3.75 -1.10 -3.90
C HIS A 9 -4.57 -1.41 -5.15
N ARG A 10 -5.76 -1.97 -4.96
CA ARG A 10 -6.54 -2.55 -6.06
C ARG A 10 -8.02 -2.23 -5.94
N ILE A 11 -8.66 -2.14 -7.10
CA ILE A 11 -10.12 -2.05 -7.23
C ILE A 11 -10.64 -3.44 -7.53
N ILE A 12 -11.48 -3.98 -6.65
CA ILE A 12 -12.07 -5.31 -6.79
C ILE A 12 -13.59 -5.17 -6.97
N VAL A 13 -14.14 -5.95 -7.89
CA VAL A 13 -15.58 -6.08 -8.14
C VAL A 13 -16.03 -7.53 -7.92
N ALA A 14 -17.33 -7.78 -7.79
CA ALA A 14 -17.84 -9.15 -7.74
C ALA A 14 -17.50 -9.92 -9.03
N LYS A 15 -17.34 -11.26 -8.93
CA LYS A 15 -16.96 -12.16 -10.03
C LYS A 15 -17.68 -11.83 -11.35
N ASP A 16 -19.00 -11.83 -11.25
CA ASP A 16 -19.94 -11.74 -12.37
C ASP A 16 -20.43 -10.30 -12.58
N SER A 17 -19.78 -9.32 -11.95
CA SER A 17 -20.10 -7.91 -12.13
C SER A 17 -20.03 -7.51 -13.61
N ALA A 18 -21.00 -6.68 -14.01
CA ALA A 18 -21.02 -6.04 -15.32
C ALA A 18 -19.96 -4.94 -15.44
N ILE A 19 -19.35 -4.49 -14.34
CA ILE A 19 -18.27 -3.50 -14.32
C ILE A 19 -16.99 -4.15 -14.87
N ARG A 20 -16.56 -3.70 -16.05
CA ARG A 20 -15.39 -4.23 -16.78
C ARG A 20 -14.36 -3.17 -17.11
N SER A 21 -14.71 -1.89 -16.97
CA SER A 21 -13.87 -0.74 -17.27
C SER A 21 -14.05 0.38 -16.23
N PRO A 22 -13.13 1.37 -16.18
CA PRO A 22 -13.27 2.52 -15.28
C PRO A 22 -14.57 3.29 -15.48
N THR A 23 -15.05 3.42 -16.72
CA THR A 23 -16.29 4.14 -17.04
C THR A 23 -17.54 3.49 -16.46
N ASP A 24 -17.52 2.16 -16.27
CA ASP A 24 -18.64 1.42 -15.68
C ASP A 24 -18.81 1.71 -14.18
N LEU A 25 -17.83 2.37 -13.54
CA LEU A 25 -17.95 2.80 -12.14
C LEU A 25 -18.89 4.00 -11.97
N VAL A 26 -19.22 4.72 -13.05
CA VAL A 26 -20.16 5.85 -13.00
C VAL A 26 -21.54 5.35 -12.53
N GLY A 27 -22.06 5.96 -11.46
CA GLY A 27 -23.31 5.58 -10.80
C GLY A 27 -23.20 4.41 -9.81
N SER A 28 -22.09 3.66 -9.83
CA SER A 28 -21.83 2.51 -8.97
C SER A 28 -21.49 2.92 -7.53
N ARG A 29 -21.73 2.02 -6.57
CA ARG A 29 -21.34 2.16 -5.15
C ARG A 29 -19.93 1.60 -4.96
N LEU A 30 -19.01 2.45 -4.53
CA LEU A 30 -17.61 2.11 -4.36
C LEU A 30 -17.18 2.32 -2.91
N ALA A 31 -16.76 1.25 -2.23
CA ALA A 31 -16.26 1.33 -0.85
C ALA A 31 -14.75 1.61 -0.81
N VAL A 32 -14.33 2.52 0.07
CA VAL A 32 -12.91 2.80 0.34
C VAL A 32 -12.75 3.39 1.74
N LYS A 33 -11.62 3.18 2.40
CA LYS A 33 -11.30 3.87 3.67
C LYS A 33 -10.67 5.23 3.38
N LYS A 34 -11.35 6.32 3.71
CA LYS A 34 -10.84 7.68 3.52
C LYS A 34 -9.64 7.96 4.43
N GLY A 35 -8.82 8.96 4.07
CA GLY A 35 -7.61 9.32 4.83
C GLY A 35 -6.50 8.26 4.79
N THR A 36 -6.52 7.35 3.82
CA THR A 36 -5.50 6.31 3.63
C THR A 36 -4.73 6.51 2.32
N SER A 37 -3.55 5.89 2.20
CA SER A 37 -2.82 5.84 0.93
C SER A 37 -3.65 5.24 -0.20
N THR A 38 -4.53 4.26 0.10
CA THR A 38 -5.49 3.70 -0.86
C THR A 38 -6.45 4.76 -1.41
N TYR A 39 -6.96 5.65 -0.56
CA TYR A 39 -7.86 6.71 -1.00
C TYR A 39 -7.13 7.76 -1.85
N GLY A 40 -5.90 8.13 -1.46
CA GLY A 40 -5.05 8.99 -2.29
C GLY A 40 -4.76 8.37 -3.66
N GLY A 41 -4.41 7.07 -3.67
CA GLY A 41 -4.22 6.29 -4.89
C GLY A 41 -5.48 6.22 -5.77
N LEU A 42 -6.67 6.13 -5.18
CA LEU A 42 -7.93 6.16 -5.92
C LEU A 42 -8.15 7.50 -6.62
N LEU A 43 -7.88 8.61 -5.93
CA LEU A 43 -7.99 9.95 -6.50
C LEU A 43 -6.98 10.17 -7.63
N ALA A 44 -5.74 9.71 -7.47
CA ALA A 44 -4.72 9.77 -8.51
C ALA A 44 -5.06 8.90 -9.73
N TRP A 45 -5.50 7.65 -9.50
CA TRP A 45 -5.94 6.74 -10.54
C TRP A 45 -7.14 7.28 -11.32
N ALA A 46 -8.14 7.83 -10.64
CA ALA A 46 -9.30 8.39 -11.32
C ALA A 46 -8.92 9.56 -12.23
N ARG A 47 -7.98 10.42 -11.81
CA ARG A 47 -7.43 11.48 -12.67
C ARG A 47 -6.71 10.92 -13.89
N SER A 48 -5.88 9.89 -13.72
CA SER A 48 -5.09 9.32 -14.83
C SER A 48 -5.95 8.63 -15.90
N VAL A 49 -7.13 8.11 -15.52
CA VAL A 49 -8.09 7.50 -16.44
C VAL A 49 -9.27 8.41 -16.79
N HIS A 50 -9.21 9.70 -16.43
CA HIS A 50 -10.26 10.70 -16.65
C HIS A 50 -11.65 10.31 -16.11
N LEU A 51 -11.70 9.54 -15.01
CA LEU A 51 -12.93 9.19 -14.31
C LEU A 51 -13.36 10.32 -13.37
N ASP A 52 -14.56 10.83 -13.58
CA ASP A 52 -15.20 11.79 -12.68
C ASP A 52 -15.78 11.06 -11.46
N LEU A 53 -15.00 11.01 -10.37
CA LEU A 53 -15.40 10.36 -9.12
C LEU A 53 -16.63 11.00 -8.46
N SER A 54 -17.00 12.24 -8.80
CA SER A 54 -18.24 12.85 -8.29
C SER A 54 -19.50 12.12 -8.78
N LYS A 55 -19.39 11.37 -9.88
CA LYS A 55 -20.45 10.52 -10.41
C LYS A 55 -20.44 9.11 -9.85
N VAL A 56 -19.49 8.76 -8.98
CA VAL A 56 -19.41 7.47 -8.29
C VAL A 56 -19.91 7.64 -6.85
N LYS A 57 -20.74 6.72 -6.36
CA LYS A 57 -21.23 6.76 -4.98
C LYS A 57 -20.17 6.18 -4.04
N VAL A 58 -19.22 7.03 -3.62
CA VAL A 58 -18.11 6.62 -2.75
C VAL A 58 -18.57 6.53 -1.28
N THR A 59 -18.51 5.33 -0.71
CA THR A 59 -18.86 5.04 0.69
C THR A 59 -17.60 4.80 1.51
N GLU A 60 -17.50 5.46 2.67
CA GLU A 60 -16.43 5.17 3.61
C GLU A 60 -16.67 3.84 4.33
N MET A 61 -15.70 2.93 4.26
CA MET A 61 -15.82 1.60 4.83
C MET A 61 -14.45 1.10 5.31
N ARG A 62 -14.43 0.30 6.37
CA ARG A 62 -13.19 -0.31 6.85
C ARG A 62 -12.86 -1.56 6.03
N PRO A 63 -11.57 -1.87 5.77
CA PRO A 63 -11.19 -3.01 4.93
C PRO A 63 -11.76 -4.34 5.38
N GLU A 64 -11.90 -4.56 6.69
CA GLU A 64 -12.50 -5.77 7.28
C GLU A 64 -13.95 -6.02 6.84
N ASP A 65 -14.71 -4.95 6.55
CA ASP A 65 -16.12 -5.03 6.15
C ASP A 65 -16.31 -5.11 4.62
N MET A 66 -15.28 -4.72 3.85
CA MET A 66 -15.38 -4.53 2.40
C MET A 66 -15.68 -5.83 1.64
N GLY A 67 -15.07 -6.95 2.06
CA GLY A 67 -15.29 -8.23 1.40
C GLY A 67 -16.73 -8.70 1.51
N ASP A 68 -17.30 -8.61 2.71
CA ASP A 68 -18.69 -9.00 2.95
C ASP A 68 -19.67 -8.05 2.25
N ALA A 69 -19.41 -6.76 2.28
CA ALA A 69 -20.23 -5.77 1.58
C ALA A 69 -20.24 -5.97 0.06
N LEU A 70 -19.11 -6.37 -0.54
CA LEU A 70 -19.05 -6.69 -1.97
C LEU A 70 -19.84 -7.96 -2.30
N ILE A 71 -19.69 -9.01 -1.49
CA ILE A 71 -20.34 -10.30 -1.71
C ILE A 71 -21.85 -10.23 -1.49
N SER A 72 -22.31 -9.44 -0.52
CA SER A 72 -23.73 -9.22 -0.28
C SER A 72 -24.37 -8.26 -1.30
N GLY A 73 -23.58 -7.64 -2.18
CA GLY A 73 -24.05 -6.60 -3.09
C GLY A 73 -24.45 -5.28 -2.41
N ALA A 74 -23.94 -5.02 -1.20
CA ALA A 74 -24.11 -3.72 -0.53
C ALA A 74 -23.29 -2.61 -1.23
N VAL A 75 -22.18 -2.99 -1.87
CA VAL A 75 -21.39 -2.16 -2.78
C VAL A 75 -21.06 -2.93 -4.05
N ASP A 76 -20.78 -2.20 -5.13
CA ASP A 76 -20.52 -2.76 -6.46
C ASP A 76 -19.01 -2.94 -6.73
N ALA A 77 -18.19 -2.15 -6.03
CA ALA A 77 -16.73 -2.22 -6.05
C ALA A 77 -16.15 -1.86 -4.68
N ILE A 78 -14.95 -2.36 -4.38
CA ILE A 78 -14.14 -1.96 -3.24
C ILE A 78 -12.76 -1.50 -3.70
N VAL A 79 -12.14 -0.61 -2.94
CA VAL A 79 -10.76 -0.17 -3.14
C VAL A 79 -9.99 -0.36 -1.85
N ALA A 80 -9.02 -1.26 -1.87
CA ALA A 80 -8.28 -1.67 -0.69
C ALA A 80 -6.80 -1.95 -1.00
N SER A 81 -5.98 -1.92 0.05
CA SER A 81 -4.61 -2.43 0.01
C SER A 81 -4.58 -3.90 0.41
N GLU A 82 -3.59 -4.64 -0.07
CA GLU A 82 -3.27 -5.98 0.45
C GLU A 82 -3.23 -6.01 1.98
N PRO A 83 -3.73 -7.09 2.61
CA PRO A 83 -4.16 -8.36 1.99
C PRO A 83 -5.63 -8.40 1.53
N THR A 84 -6.39 -7.30 1.70
CA THR A 84 -7.85 -7.31 1.49
C THR A 84 -8.24 -7.73 0.07
N PRO A 85 -7.66 -7.17 -1.01
CA PRO A 85 -7.93 -7.64 -2.36
C PRO A 85 -7.68 -9.14 -2.56
N SER A 86 -6.57 -9.69 -2.06
CA SER A 86 -6.26 -11.13 -2.16
C SER A 86 -7.27 -12.01 -1.41
N VAL A 87 -7.77 -11.54 -0.27
CA VAL A 87 -8.85 -12.21 0.49
C VAL A 87 -10.15 -12.21 -0.31
N VAL A 88 -10.51 -11.07 -0.90
CA VAL A 88 -11.77 -10.94 -1.66
C VAL A 88 -11.71 -11.77 -2.95
N GLU A 89 -10.57 -11.82 -3.63
CA GLU A 89 -10.36 -12.68 -4.80
C GLU A 89 -10.53 -14.17 -4.47
N GLN A 90 -10.01 -14.62 -3.31
CA GLN A 90 -10.20 -16.01 -2.86
C GLN A 90 -11.70 -16.36 -2.67
N ARG A 91 -12.52 -15.36 -2.35
CA ARG A 91 -13.99 -15.49 -2.20
C ARG A 91 -14.75 -15.25 -3.52
N GLY A 92 -14.04 -15.18 -4.64
CA GLY A 92 -14.60 -15.02 -5.98
C GLY A 92 -14.60 -13.58 -6.51
N GLY A 93 -14.07 -12.61 -5.77
CA GLY A 93 -13.85 -11.26 -6.31
C GLY A 93 -12.95 -11.27 -7.54
N ARG A 94 -13.08 -10.22 -8.36
CA ARG A 94 -12.29 -10.03 -9.57
C ARG A 94 -11.65 -8.65 -9.55
N GLN A 95 -10.35 -8.60 -9.81
CA GLN A 95 -9.65 -7.33 -10.02
C GLN A 95 -10.20 -6.59 -11.24
N LEU A 96 -10.59 -5.33 -11.05
CA LEU A 96 -10.92 -4.39 -12.10
C LEU A 96 -9.68 -3.59 -12.53
N ALA A 97 -8.94 -3.07 -11.56
CA ALA A 97 -7.77 -2.24 -11.78
C ALA A 97 -6.78 -2.32 -10.61
N THR A 98 -5.53 -1.94 -10.87
CA THR A 98 -4.53 -1.64 -9.84
C THR A 98 -4.33 -0.13 -9.78
N LEU A 99 -3.97 0.41 -8.63
CA LEU A 99 -3.57 1.81 -8.47
C LEU A 99 -2.05 1.99 -8.65
N GLY A 100 -1.42 1.16 -9.49
CA GLY A 100 -0.01 1.24 -9.86
C GLY A 100 0.25 2.04 -11.13
N GLY A 101 1.51 2.34 -11.45
CA GLY A 101 1.87 3.20 -12.58
C GLY A 101 1.47 4.66 -12.38
N LEU A 102 1.37 5.11 -11.13
CA LEU A 102 1.00 6.48 -10.74
C LEU A 102 2.20 7.25 -10.17
N ASP A 103 3.42 6.85 -10.53
CA ASP A 103 4.68 7.35 -9.96
C ASP A 103 4.71 7.31 -8.42
N ASN A 104 4.03 6.31 -7.85
CA ASN A 104 3.90 6.13 -6.40
C ASN A 104 4.06 4.65 -6.03
N ASN A 105 5.19 4.35 -5.38
CA ASN A 105 5.51 2.99 -4.94
C ASN A 105 4.88 2.60 -3.59
N TYR A 106 4.04 3.47 -3.01
CA TYR A 106 3.39 3.30 -1.71
C TYR A 106 4.36 2.86 -0.61
N PRO A 107 5.38 3.69 -0.31
CA PRO A 107 6.49 3.28 0.54
C PRO A 107 6.03 3.11 1.99
N ILE A 108 6.52 2.05 2.65
CA ILE A 108 6.31 1.81 4.08
C ILE A 108 7.54 2.35 4.81
N LEU A 109 7.34 3.42 5.56
CA LEU A 109 8.41 4.16 6.22
C LEU A 109 8.72 3.59 7.61
N LEU A 110 10.00 3.62 7.96
CA LEU A 110 10.48 3.47 9.33
C LEU A 110 10.64 4.88 9.89
N VAL A 111 10.06 5.14 11.05
CA VAL A 111 10.14 6.44 11.72
C VAL A 111 10.60 6.20 13.15
N ALA A 112 11.56 6.99 13.61
CA ALA A 112 12.08 6.95 14.98
C ALA A 112 12.24 8.37 15.52
N ARG A 113 12.22 8.51 16.86
CA ARG A 113 12.45 9.80 17.51
C ARG A 113 13.93 10.16 17.43
N ASN A 114 14.24 11.42 17.13
CA ASN A 114 15.63 11.92 17.07
C ASN A 114 16.40 11.64 18.37
N GLU A 115 15.77 11.85 19.53
CA GLU A 115 16.36 11.58 20.85
C GLU A 115 16.75 10.10 21.01
N PHE A 116 15.93 9.18 20.50
CA PHE A 116 16.22 7.75 20.57
C PHE A 116 17.40 7.38 19.68
N ILE A 117 17.46 7.92 18.45
CA ILE A 117 18.55 7.67 17.52
C ILE A 117 19.88 8.19 18.08
N ALA A 118 19.86 9.39 18.69
CA ALA A 118 21.05 9.99 19.29
C ALA A 118 21.53 9.22 20.54
N ALA A 119 20.61 8.72 21.37
CA ALA A 119 20.94 7.98 22.59
C ALA A 119 21.31 6.51 22.33
N HIS A 120 20.78 5.89 21.28
CA HIS A 120 20.92 4.46 20.98
C HIS A 120 21.25 4.15 19.51
N PRO A 121 22.31 4.76 18.93
CA PRO A 121 22.64 4.58 17.51
C PRO A 121 22.97 3.12 17.14
N GLU A 122 23.52 2.35 18.08
CA GLU A 122 23.81 0.93 17.91
C GLU A 122 22.54 0.08 17.79
N VAL A 123 21.49 0.43 18.54
CA VAL A 123 20.19 -0.27 18.48
C VAL A 123 19.51 0.01 17.15
N ALA A 124 19.52 1.26 16.69
CA ALA A 124 19.01 1.63 15.37
C ALA A 124 19.74 0.85 14.25
N THR A 125 21.07 0.77 14.33
CA THR A 125 21.89 0.01 13.38
C THR A 125 21.57 -1.49 13.40
N ALA A 126 21.46 -2.09 14.59
CA ALA A 126 21.11 -3.51 14.74
C ALA A 126 19.71 -3.82 14.17
N PHE A 127 18.74 -2.93 14.41
CA PHE A 127 17.39 -3.04 13.87
C PHE A 127 17.38 -3.03 12.33
N LEU A 128 18.07 -2.08 11.70
CA LEU A 128 18.15 -2.00 10.24
C LEU A 128 18.86 -3.21 9.62
N ARG A 129 19.89 -3.75 10.29
CA ARG A 129 20.53 -5.01 9.89
C ARG A 129 19.56 -6.20 9.96
N ALA A 130 18.72 -6.27 11.00
CA ALA A 130 17.67 -7.28 11.10
C ALA A 130 16.63 -7.13 9.98
N MET A 131 16.22 -5.90 9.64
CA MET A 131 15.31 -5.63 8.53
C MET A 131 15.88 -6.07 7.17
N ARG A 132 17.18 -5.85 6.92
CA ARG A 132 17.84 -6.35 5.70
C ARG A 132 17.84 -7.87 5.63
N ARG A 133 18.19 -8.55 6.72
CA ARG A 133 18.14 -10.01 6.79
C ARG A 133 16.73 -10.55 6.57
N ALA A 134 15.71 -9.89 7.11
CA ALA A 134 14.32 -10.26 6.88
C ALA A 134 13.92 -10.09 5.41
N ALA A 135 14.31 -8.99 4.77
CA ALA A 135 14.07 -8.78 3.34
C ALA A 135 14.76 -9.84 2.47
N GLN A 136 16.02 -10.18 2.77
CA GLN A 136 16.75 -11.26 2.11
C GLN A 136 16.07 -12.62 2.31
N PHE A 137 15.66 -12.93 3.54
CA PHE A 137 14.93 -14.17 3.84
C PHE A 137 13.63 -14.29 3.03
N ILE A 138 12.86 -13.20 2.88
CA ILE A 138 11.64 -13.21 2.06
C ILE A 138 11.95 -13.53 0.59
N GLN A 139 13.06 -13.01 0.06
CA GLN A 139 13.47 -13.26 -1.33
C GLN A 139 14.01 -14.68 -1.55
N GLU A 140 14.80 -15.20 -0.62
CA GLU A 140 15.42 -16.54 -0.71
C GLU A 140 14.45 -17.67 -0.34
N HIS A 141 13.48 -17.40 0.53
CA HIS A 141 12.55 -18.39 1.07
C HIS A 141 11.09 -17.90 1.04
N PRO A 142 10.52 -17.57 -0.13
CA PRO A 142 9.20 -16.95 -0.24
C PRO A 142 8.07 -17.81 0.33
N GLU A 143 8.14 -19.14 0.17
CA GLU A 143 7.13 -20.07 0.72
C GLU A 143 7.14 -20.08 2.25
N GLN A 144 8.33 -20.21 2.87
CA GLN A 144 8.47 -20.18 4.32
C GLN A 144 8.08 -18.81 4.90
N ALA A 145 8.42 -17.72 4.18
CA ALA A 145 8.01 -16.38 4.58
C ALA A 145 6.47 -16.23 4.54
N ALA A 146 5.81 -16.79 3.54
CA ALA A 146 4.34 -16.81 3.48
C ALA A 146 3.72 -17.63 4.61
N GLU A 147 4.32 -18.75 5.02
CA GLU A 147 3.88 -19.51 6.20
C GLU A 147 3.99 -18.71 7.49
N VAL A 148 5.09 -17.96 7.68
CA VAL A 148 5.26 -17.06 8.82
C VAL A 148 4.18 -15.97 8.84
N VAL A 149 3.92 -15.35 7.68
CA VAL A 149 2.87 -14.32 7.55
C VAL A 149 1.49 -14.92 7.82
N ALA A 150 1.17 -16.07 7.24
CA ALA A 150 -0.08 -16.79 7.46
C ALA A 150 -0.30 -17.11 8.95
N ALA A 151 0.71 -17.67 9.61
CA ALA A 151 0.65 -17.99 11.04
C ALA A 151 0.43 -16.76 11.93
N LYS A 152 0.98 -15.60 11.56
CA LYS A 152 0.83 -14.35 12.32
C LYS A 152 -0.47 -13.61 12.05
N THR A 153 -1.01 -13.72 10.84
CA THR A 153 -2.20 -12.96 10.40
C THR A 153 -3.49 -13.77 10.49
N GLY A 154 -3.40 -15.10 10.60
CA GLY A 154 -4.54 -16.01 10.52
C GLY A 154 -5.05 -16.23 9.08
N LEU A 155 -4.35 -15.71 8.08
CA LEU A 155 -4.66 -15.95 6.66
C LEU A 155 -4.22 -17.36 6.25
N SER A 156 -4.79 -17.89 5.16
CA SER A 156 -4.21 -19.07 4.52
C SER A 156 -2.86 -18.74 3.90
N THR A 157 -1.96 -19.72 3.82
CA THR A 157 -0.66 -19.57 3.15
C THR A 157 -0.83 -19.08 1.72
N ASP A 158 -1.83 -19.57 1.00
CA ASP A 158 -2.16 -19.14 -0.37
C ASP A 158 -2.50 -17.64 -0.47
N VAL A 159 -3.31 -17.11 0.45
CA VAL A 159 -3.60 -15.66 0.50
C VAL A 159 -2.36 -14.86 0.90
N ALA A 160 -1.59 -15.35 1.88
CA ALA A 160 -0.35 -14.70 2.29
C ALA A 160 0.64 -14.61 1.12
N THR A 161 0.85 -15.70 0.38
CA THR A 161 1.70 -15.74 -0.82
C THR A 161 1.25 -14.72 -1.86
N ARG A 162 -0.04 -14.70 -2.21
CA ARG A 162 -0.57 -13.73 -3.19
C ARG A 162 -0.40 -12.28 -2.72
N ALA A 163 -0.78 -11.98 -1.48
CA ALA A 163 -0.64 -10.64 -0.93
C ALA A 163 0.83 -10.19 -0.92
N MET A 164 1.76 -11.08 -0.54
CA MET A 164 3.18 -10.80 -0.54
C MET A 164 3.74 -10.52 -1.94
N ALA A 165 3.24 -11.21 -2.97
CA ALA A 165 3.68 -11.00 -4.35
C ALA A 165 3.37 -9.59 -4.91
N HIS A 166 2.40 -8.88 -4.32
CA HIS A 166 2.12 -7.48 -4.65
C HIS A 166 2.99 -6.47 -3.90
N HIS A 167 3.92 -6.93 -3.06
CA HIS A 167 4.86 -6.10 -2.33
C HIS A 167 6.29 -6.28 -2.81
N TYR A 168 7.07 -5.20 -2.74
CA TYR A 168 8.51 -5.31 -2.65
C TYR A 168 8.93 -5.24 -1.17
N TYR A 169 9.99 -5.99 -0.84
CA TYR A 169 10.60 -6.00 0.49
C TYR A 169 12.07 -5.66 0.34
N SER A 170 12.42 -4.43 0.70
CA SER A 170 13.78 -3.92 0.60
C SER A 170 13.93 -2.71 1.50
N LEU A 171 15.08 -2.63 2.18
CA LEU A 171 15.44 -1.47 2.97
C LEU A 171 16.14 -0.45 2.07
N GLN A 172 15.39 0.54 1.58
CA GLN A 172 15.89 1.54 0.63
C GLN A 172 15.29 2.93 0.84
N LEU A 173 16.01 3.94 0.36
CA LEU A 173 15.56 5.33 0.24
C LEU A 173 16.13 5.93 -1.05
N ASP A 174 15.79 5.25 -2.15
CA ASP A 174 16.19 5.60 -3.50
C ASP A 174 15.38 6.79 -4.06
N GLU A 175 15.74 7.22 -5.26
CA GLU A 175 15.08 8.33 -5.97
C GLU A 175 13.59 8.05 -6.18
N THR A 176 13.21 6.82 -6.53
CA THR A 176 11.80 6.42 -6.69
C THR A 176 11.00 6.59 -5.41
N THR A 177 11.56 6.19 -4.26
CA THR A 177 10.92 6.37 -2.96
C THR A 177 10.82 7.85 -2.61
N ARG A 178 11.87 8.65 -2.87
CA ARG A 178 11.85 10.10 -2.62
C ARG A 178 10.80 10.80 -3.48
N ALA A 179 10.76 10.51 -4.78
CA ALA A 179 9.75 11.03 -5.68
C ALA A 179 8.33 10.62 -5.26
N SER A 180 8.14 9.39 -4.79
CA SER A 180 6.85 8.95 -4.23
C SER A 180 6.47 9.76 -2.98
N LEU A 181 7.42 10.10 -2.10
CA LEU A 181 7.16 10.94 -0.93
C LEU A 181 6.79 12.37 -1.31
N ASP A 182 7.51 12.97 -2.26
CA ASP A 182 7.23 14.30 -2.76
C ASP A 182 5.83 14.34 -3.39
N GLY A 183 5.51 13.39 -4.27
CA GLY A 183 4.19 13.29 -4.90
C GLY A 183 3.05 13.04 -3.90
N ILE A 184 3.29 12.27 -2.83
CA ILE A 184 2.32 12.12 -1.74
C ILE A 184 2.14 13.43 -0.97
N ALA A 185 3.22 14.16 -0.68
CA ALA A 185 3.15 15.44 0.03
C ALA A 185 2.41 16.50 -0.78
N ASP A 186 2.73 16.65 -2.07
CA ASP A 186 2.02 17.53 -3.00
C ASP A 186 0.53 17.19 -3.06
N PHE A 187 0.22 15.91 -3.16
CA PHE A 187 -1.16 15.44 -3.17
C PHE A 187 -1.88 15.82 -1.87
N LEU A 188 -1.26 15.63 -0.70
CA LEU A 188 -1.88 15.96 0.58
C LEU A 188 -2.08 17.48 0.75
N VAL A 189 -1.15 18.32 0.27
CA VAL A 189 -1.33 19.78 0.22
C VAL A 189 -2.51 20.14 -0.68
N ALA A 190 -2.61 19.55 -1.86
CA ALA A 190 -3.72 19.78 -2.79
C ALA A 190 -5.08 19.27 -2.27
N GLN A 191 -5.11 18.52 -1.17
CA GLN A 191 -6.31 18.05 -0.49
C GLN A 191 -6.56 18.79 0.85
N ASP A 192 -5.83 19.88 1.10
CA ASP A 192 -5.88 20.66 2.36
C ASP A 192 -5.60 19.80 3.61
N MET A 193 -4.86 18.70 3.45
CA MET A 193 -4.46 17.81 4.55
C MET A 193 -3.09 18.20 5.15
N LEU A 194 -2.30 18.99 4.42
CA LEU A 194 -1.04 19.58 4.88
C LEU A 194 -1.01 21.05 4.47
N ASP A 195 -0.47 21.91 5.33
CA ASP A 195 -0.31 23.34 5.04
C ASP A 195 0.74 23.58 3.94
N ALA A 196 1.80 22.78 3.91
CA ALA A 196 2.88 22.85 2.94
C ALA A 196 3.62 21.50 2.83
N VAL A 197 4.34 21.32 1.74
CA VAL A 197 5.23 20.16 1.55
C VAL A 197 6.33 20.17 2.62
N PRO A 198 6.54 19.08 3.37
CA PRO A 198 7.61 19.00 4.35
C PRO A 198 9.00 19.08 3.71
N ASP A 199 9.96 19.71 4.39
CA ASP A 199 11.37 19.64 4.02
C ASP A 199 11.93 18.27 4.39
N PHE A 200 11.80 17.30 3.49
CA PHE A 200 12.27 15.94 3.69
C PHE A 200 13.78 15.86 3.89
N SER A 201 14.57 16.85 3.45
CA SER A 201 16.02 16.87 3.68
C SER A 201 16.38 16.98 5.18
N ARG A 202 15.46 17.53 5.98
CA ARG A 202 15.61 17.67 7.44
C ARG A 202 15.01 16.51 8.24
N LEU A 203 14.14 15.73 7.62
CA LEU A 203 13.40 14.63 8.25
C LEU A 203 14.01 13.27 7.94
N ILE A 204 14.85 13.20 6.91
CA ILE A 204 15.50 11.97 6.46
C ILE A 204 16.92 11.92 7.02
N ASP A 205 17.21 10.86 7.77
CA ASP A 205 18.58 10.45 8.09
C ASP A 205 18.90 9.15 7.34
N ASP A 206 19.76 9.25 6.32
CA ASP A 206 20.20 8.10 5.52
C ASP A 206 21.57 7.55 5.94
N SER A 207 22.20 8.12 6.97
CA SER A 207 23.53 7.71 7.45
C SER A 207 23.56 6.24 7.86
N PHE A 208 22.50 5.79 8.53
CA PHE A 208 22.32 4.41 8.96
C PHE A 208 22.13 3.41 7.81
N LEU A 209 21.71 3.88 6.63
CA LEU A 209 21.61 3.04 5.44
C LEU A 209 22.98 2.81 4.80
N ARG A 210 23.87 3.80 4.84
CA ARG A 210 25.21 3.72 4.24
C ARG A 210 26.19 2.86 5.05
N HIS A 211 26.03 2.80 6.38
CA HIS A 211 26.95 2.08 7.27
C HIS A 211 26.76 0.56 7.34
N GLY A 212 25.72 0.00 6.73
CA GLY A 212 25.49 -1.45 6.74
C GLY A 212 25.73 -2.15 5.41
N SER A 213 26.50 -1.54 4.50
CA SER A 213 26.97 -2.16 3.24
C SER A 213 28.34 -2.84 3.38
N ASN A 214 29.02 -2.65 4.52
CA ASN A 214 30.33 -3.25 4.81
C ASN A 214 30.22 -4.11 6.08
N SER A 215 29.78 -5.36 5.93
CA SER A 215 30.11 -6.50 6.81
C SER A 215 29.47 -7.76 6.26
#